data_AF-A2G3C5-F1
#
_entry.id   AF-A2G3C5-F1
#
_cell.length_a   1.000
_cell.length_b   1.000
_cell.length_c   1.000
_cell.angle_alpha   90.00
_cell.angle_beta   90.00
_cell.angle_gamma   90.00
#
_symmetry.space_group_name_H-M   'P 1'
#
loop_
_entity.id
_entity.type
_entity.pdbx_description
1 polymer ?
#
loop_
_entity_poly.entity_id
_entity_poly.type
_entity_poly.pdbx_seq_one_letter_code
_entity_poly.pdbx_strand_id
1 'polypeptide(L)'
;MSDQVIHPIYKYYIDSYNALYQLKTENEKDLNSIYKILKTELIKSKKSLPQNIIRDISDIIMYNIRYTKSYLYLVKLIFDDYHVKEENFVPCELRTLFYKEYGIKIYNSDDFEEFDIKNPFIHTENTIYRAIMYNNKEEFISFTEREEFDKNQKFEGNLYTYPFNGLSLLELCCYHGAVDCFKFLRTKFNSEITQECLKLSFLGGNPEIMSECLKYQKPNDKCMEYAIISHNIDFVTFLMNEYDMEINLGYCGDYKNLESFLVYFDRTNDVNKCLERGSKLLFVTFPQEYKGKKLSYS
;
A
#
# COMPACT_ATOMS: atom_id res chain seq x y z
N MET A 1 -13.64 12.04 -15.13
CA MET A 1 -12.80 12.19 -16.34
C MET A 1 -11.93 10.94 -16.58
N SER A 2 -12.31 9.76 -16.07
CA SER A 2 -11.47 8.55 -16.03
C SER A 2 -11.99 7.37 -16.86
N ASP A 3 -13.21 7.42 -17.40
CA ASP A 3 -13.86 6.22 -17.95
C ASP A 3 -13.49 5.84 -19.40
N GLN A 4 -12.63 6.58 -20.09
CA GLN A 4 -12.46 6.40 -21.54
C GLN A 4 -11.14 5.78 -22.04
N VAL A 5 -10.18 5.43 -21.16
CA VAL A 5 -8.86 4.94 -21.64
C VAL A 5 -8.45 3.58 -21.03
N ILE A 6 -9.14 3.07 -20.01
CA ILE A 6 -8.85 1.71 -19.52
C ILE A 6 -9.47 0.69 -20.48
N HIS A 7 -8.64 0.18 -21.39
CA HIS A 7 -9.04 -0.90 -22.29
C HIS A 7 -9.65 -2.06 -21.46
N PRO A 8 -10.83 -2.61 -21.83
CA PRO A 8 -11.49 -3.69 -21.08
C PRO A 8 -10.61 -4.91 -20.79
N ILE A 9 -9.52 -5.09 -21.54
CA ILE A 9 -8.55 -6.18 -21.40
C ILE A 9 -7.77 -6.09 -20.09
N TYR A 10 -7.49 -4.88 -19.60
CA TYR A 10 -6.70 -4.66 -18.39
C TYR A 10 -7.54 -4.45 -17.13
N LYS A 11 -8.84 -4.20 -17.29
CA LYS A 11 -9.76 -3.89 -16.19
C LYS A 11 -9.64 -4.89 -15.04
N TYR A 12 -9.77 -6.18 -15.32
CA TYR A 12 -9.71 -7.21 -14.27
C TYR A 12 -8.36 -7.27 -13.55
N TYR A 13 -7.26 -6.96 -14.23
CA TYR A 13 -5.94 -6.90 -13.59
C TYR A 13 -5.86 -5.69 -12.65
N ILE A 14 -6.28 -4.51 -13.13
CA ILE A 14 -6.31 -3.27 -12.35
C ILE A 14 -7.21 -3.45 -11.13
N ASP A 15 -8.44 -3.94 -11.32
CA ASP A 15 -9.40 -4.18 -10.24
C ASP A 15 -8.84 -5.17 -9.20
N SER A 16 -8.09 -6.19 -9.62
CA SER A 16 -7.48 -7.17 -8.71
C SER A 16 -6.44 -6.53 -7.79
N TYR A 17 -5.52 -5.73 -8.33
CA TYR A 17 -4.49 -5.07 -7.51
C TYR A 17 -5.05 -3.87 -6.74
N ASN A 18 -6.01 -3.13 -7.29
CA ASN A 18 -6.74 -2.10 -6.55
C ASN A 18 -7.42 -2.70 -5.32
N ALA A 19 -8.05 -3.88 -5.45
CA ALA A 19 -8.65 -4.58 -4.31
C ALA A 19 -7.63 -5.01 -3.24
N LEU A 20 -6.40 -5.33 -3.63
CA LEU A 20 -5.32 -5.67 -2.68
C LEU A 20 -4.74 -4.43 -1.99
N TYR A 21 -4.36 -3.40 -2.74
CA TYR A 21 -3.72 -2.20 -2.19
C TYR A 21 -4.70 -1.32 -1.41
N GLN A 22 -5.99 -1.32 -1.76
CA GLN A 22 -7.03 -0.56 -1.06
C GLN A 22 -7.86 -1.41 -0.09
N LEU A 23 -7.36 -2.59 0.31
CA LEU A 23 -8.07 -3.49 1.22
C LEU A 23 -8.43 -2.79 2.53
N LYS A 24 -9.72 -2.83 2.90
CA LYS A 24 -10.25 -2.16 4.10
C LYS A 24 -11.14 -3.04 4.98
N THR A 25 -11.04 -4.37 4.84
CA THR A 25 -11.93 -5.33 5.51
C THR A 25 -11.14 -6.38 6.29
N GLU A 26 -11.68 -6.76 7.44
CA GLU A 26 -11.26 -7.92 8.25
C GLU A 26 -12.29 -9.05 8.16
N ASN A 27 -13.39 -8.85 7.42
CA ASN A 27 -14.47 -9.82 7.29
C ASN A 27 -14.09 -10.95 6.33
N GLU A 28 -14.09 -12.19 6.81
CA GLU A 28 -13.73 -13.36 6.01
C GLU A 28 -14.56 -13.53 4.73
N LYS A 29 -15.84 -13.14 4.71
CA LYS A 29 -16.68 -13.26 3.51
C LYS A 29 -16.20 -12.32 2.40
N ASP A 30 -15.82 -11.09 2.76
CA ASP A 30 -15.27 -10.13 1.82
C ASP A 30 -13.89 -10.58 1.34
N LEU A 31 -13.04 -11.07 2.24
CA LEU A 31 -11.73 -11.63 1.90
C LEU A 31 -11.84 -12.83 0.94
N ASN A 32 -12.79 -13.72 1.16
CA ASN A 32 -13.08 -14.82 0.24
C ASN A 32 -13.54 -14.33 -1.14
N SER A 33 -14.25 -13.20 -1.19
CA SER A 33 -14.67 -12.58 -2.45
C SER A 33 -13.46 -12.00 -3.21
N ILE A 34 -12.56 -11.31 -2.50
CA ILE A 34 -11.27 -10.86 -3.06
C ILE A 34 -10.45 -12.05 -3.56
N TYR A 35 -10.32 -13.11 -2.75
CA TYR A 35 -9.59 -14.31 -3.13
C TYR A 35 -10.14 -14.95 -4.41
N LYS A 36 -11.46 -15.01 -4.58
CA LYS A 36 -12.10 -15.53 -5.80
C LYS A 36 -11.72 -14.72 -7.05
N ILE A 37 -11.61 -13.40 -6.92
CA ILE A 37 -11.14 -12.51 -8.00
C ILE A 37 -9.69 -12.83 -8.34
N LEU A 38 -8.79 -12.85 -7.35
CA LEU A 38 -7.37 -13.18 -7.56
C LEU A 38 -7.19 -14.55 -8.23
N LYS A 39 -7.92 -15.55 -7.74
CA LYS A 39 -7.93 -16.91 -8.29
C LYS A 39 -8.34 -16.95 -9.76
N THR A 40 -9.38 -16.21 -10.13
CA THR A 40 -9.94 -16.26 -11.48
C THR A 40 -9.13 -15.39 -12.44
N GLU A 41 -8.87 -14.15 -12.04
CA GLU A 41 -8.34 -13.11 -12.93
C GLU A 41 -6.82 -13.10 -13.02
N LEU A 42 -6.10 -13.62 -12.02
CA LEU A 42 -4.64 -13.66 -12.01
C LEU A 42 -4.08 -15.08 -12.16
N ILE A 43 -4.57 -16.03 -11.36
CA ILE A 43 -4.00 -17.39 -11.32
C ILE A 43 -4.52 -18.25 -12.48
N LYS A 44 -5.85 -18.44 -12.59
CA LYS A 44 -6.44 -19.29 -13.64
C LYS A 44 -6.22 -18.73 -15.05
N SER A 45 -6.17 -17.40 -15.18
CA SER A 45 -5.83 -16.72 -16.43
C SER A 45 -4.34 -16.84 -16.82
N LYS A 46 -3.51 -17.46 -15.97
CA LYS A 46 -2.05 -17.61 -16.11
C LYS A 46 -1.30 -16.27 -16.22
N LYS A 47 -1.89 -15.18 -15.73
CA LYS A 47 -1.22 -13.89 -15.63
C LYS A 47 -0.15 -13.90 -14.53
N SER A 48 -0.42 -14.55 -13.41
CA SER A 48 0.53 -14.65 -12.28
C SER A 48 0.57 -16.05 -11.70
N LEU A 49 1.75 -16.48 -11.28
CA LEU A 49 1.90 -17.71 -10.50
C LEU A 49 1.47 -17.47 -9.05
N PRO A 50 0.91 -18.46 -8.34
CA PRO A 50 0.49 -18.33 -6.95
C PRO A 50 1.58 -17.74 -6.03
N GLN A 51 2.84 -18.18 -6.17
CA GLN A 51 3.96 -17.66 -5.39
C GLN A 51 4.25 -16.17 -5.64
N ASN A 52 4.02 -15.67 -6.87
CA ASN A 52 4.19 -14.26 -7.16
C ASN A 52 3.12 -13.43 -6.45
N ILE A 53 1.88 -13.94 -6.36
CA ILE A 53 0.80 -13.24 -5.64
C ILE A 53 1.08 -13.24 -4.13
N ILE A 54 1.59 -14.34 -3.57
CA ILE A 54 2.01 -14.38 -2.16
C ILE A 54 3.11 -13.33 -1.90
N ARG A 55 4.11 -13.23 -2.78
CA ARG A 55 5.13 -12.18 -2.68
C ARG A 55 4.52 -10.78 -2.80
N ASP A 56 3.68 -10.54 -3.80
CA ASP A 56 3.05 -9.23 -3.99
C ASP A 56 2.21 -8.84 -2.76
N ILE A 57 1.43 -9.76 -2.19
CA ILE A 57 0.69 -9.52 -0.93
C ILE A 57 1.65 -9.21 0.22
N SER A 58 2.78 -9.92 0.31
CA SER A 58 3.78 -9.69 1.34
C SER A 58 4.37 -8.28 1.25
N ASP A 59 4.67 -7.81 0.04
CA ASP A 59 5.17 -6.46 -0.21
C ASP A 59 4.09 -5.39 0.09
N ILE A 60 2.80 -5.71 -0.08
CA ILE A 60 1.68 -4.79 0.21
C ILE A 60 1.50 -4.56 1.72
N ILE A 61 1.73 -5.57 2.55
CA ILE A 61 1.46 -5.51 4.00
C ILE A 61 2.15 -4.30 4.66
N MET A 62 3.37 -3.95 4.25
CA MET A 62 4.12 -2.81 4.84
C MET A 62 3.49 -1.44 4.55
N TYR A 63 2.62 -1.34 3.54
CA TYR A 63 1.94 -0.11 3.14
C TYR A 63 0.50 -0.03 3.64
N ASN A 64 -0.05 -1.15 4.14
CA ASN A 64 -1.40 -1.22 4.69
C ASN A 64 -1.46 -2.13 5.92
N ILE A 65 -0.55 -1.86 6.88
CA ILE A 65 -0.28 -2.74 8.02
C ILE A 65 -1.49 -2.99 8.93
N ARG A 66 -2.48 -2.09 8.94
CA ARG A 66 -3.74 -2.26 9.69
C ARG A 66 -4.39 -3.61 9.39
N TYR A 67 -4.34 -4.05 8.13
CA TYR A 67 -5.01 -5.26 7.68
C TYR A 67 -4.05 -6.45 7.53
N THR A 68 -2.93 -6.47 8.25
CA THR A 68 -1.94 -7.55 8.20
C THR A 68 -2.61 -8.93 8.35
N LYS A 69 -3.51 -9.12 9.32
CA LYS A 69 -4.23 -10.39 9.51
C LYS A 69 -5.06 -10.79 8.28
N SER A 70 -5.75 -9.84 7.66
CA SER A 70 -6.51 -10.06 6.43
C SER A 70 -5.62 -10.52 5.28
N TYR A 71 -4.43 -9.91 5.13
CA TYR A 71 -3.47 -10.32 4.12
C TYR A 71 -2.89 -11.71 4.39
N LEU A 72 -2.54 -12.02 5.64
CA LEU A 72 -2.06 -13.37 6.02
C LEU A 72 -3.15 -14.43 5.74
N TYR A 73 -4.42 -14.10 5.96
CA TYR A 73 -5.53 -14.98 5.59
C TYR A 73 -5.60 -15.23 4.07
N LEU A 74 -5.46 -14.19 3.25
CA LEU A 74 -5.40 -14.34 1.78
C LEU A 74 -4.20 -15.21 1.35
N VAL A 75 -3.03 -15.00 1.95
CA VAL A 75 -1.83 -15.84 1.71
C VAL A 75 -2.13 -17.29 2.07
N LYS A 76 -2.78 -17.53 3.21
CA LYS A 76 -3.14 -18.88 3.66
C LYS A 76 -4.06 -19.58 2.64
N LEU A 77 -5.09 -18.90 2.14
CA LEU A 77 -5.99 -19.45 1.13
C LEU A 77 -5.25 -19.86 -0.14
N ILE A 78 -4.32 -19.03 -0.63
CA ILE A 78 -3.49 -19.35 -1.80
C ILE A 78 -2.56 -20.53 -1.50
N PHE A 79 -1.93 -20.54 -0.33
CA PHE A 79 -1.02 -21.59 0.09
C PHE A 79 -1.73 -22.95 0.17
N ASP A 80 -2.90 -23.00 0.79
CA ASP A 80 -3.70 -24.22 0.94
C ASP A 80 -4.19 -24.76 -0.40
N ASP A 81 -4.71 -23.89 -1.28
CA ASP A 81 -5.30 -24.29 -2.56
C ASP A 81 -4.28 -24.75 -3.60
N TYR A 82 -3.07 -24.19 -3.57
CA TYR A 82 -2.03 -24.41 -4.60
C TYR A 82 -0.80 -25.16 -4.11
N HIS A 83 -0.73 -25.46 -2.80
CA HIS A 83 0.38 -26.18 -2.18
C HIS A 83 1.74 -25.60 -2.56
N VAL A 84 1.88 -24.28 -2.45
CA VAL A 84 3.10 -23.55 -2.83
C VAL A 84 4.27 -24.08 -2.01
N LYS A 85 5.27 -24.69 -2.66
CA LYS A 85 6.51 -25.18 -2.04
C LYS A 85 7.60 -24.14 -2.29
N GLU A 86 8.09 -23.46 -1.25
CA GLU A 86 8.98 -22.30 -1.43
C GLU A 86 10.47 -22.58 -1.30
N GLU A 87 11.24 -21.88 -2.14
CA GLU A 87 12.58 -21.36 -1.86
C GLU A 87 12.51 -19.82 -2.02
N ASN A 88 12.57 -19.06 -0.92
CA ASN A 88 12.92 -17.63 -0.81
C ASN A 88 11.98 -16.54 -1.39
N PHE A 89 10.75 -16.34 -0.85
CA PHE A 89 9.89 -15.22 -1.30
C PHE A 89 9.33 -14.28 -0.22
N VAL A 90 9.23 -14.70 1.05
CA VAL A 90 8.57 -13.90 2.11
C VAL A 90 9.60 -13.32 3.10
N PRO A 91 9.57 -12.02 3.42
CA PRO A 91 10.38 -11.40 4.48
C PRO A 91 10.32 -12.16 5.80
N CYS A 92 11.42 -12.19 6.56
CA CYS A 92 11.54 -12.95 7.81
C CYS A 92 10.40 -12.65 8.79
N GLU A 93 10.06 -11.39 8.96
CA GLU A 93 9.03 -10.90 9.89
C GLU A 93 7.65 -11.47 9.53
N LEU A 94 7.31 -11.48 8.24
CA LEU A 94 6.02 -11.99 7.77
C LEU A 94 5.92 -13.51 7.90
N ARG A 95 7.05 -14.24 7.72
CA ARG A 95 7.10 -15.69 7.98
C ARG A 95 6.84 -15.99 9.45
N THR A 96 7.45 -15.23 10.36
CA THR A 96 7.25 -15.39 11.80
C THR A 96 5.81 -15.06 12.20
N LEU A 97 5.19 -14.02 11.64
CA LEU A 97 3.76 -13.73 11.86
C LEU A 97 2.84 -14.82 11.37
N PHE A 98 3.07 -15.30 10.15
CA PHE A 98 2.26 -16.37 9.56
C PHE A 98 2.33 -17.66 10.40
N TYR A 99 3.53 -18.00 10.88
CA TYR A 99 3.71 -19.13 11.79
C TYR A 99 3.00 -18.91 13.14
N LYS A 100 3.12 -17.74 13.76
CA LYS A 100 2.44 -17.43 15.02
C LYS A 100 0.90 -17.48 14.89
N GLU A 101 0.36 -17.03 13.76
CA GLU A 101 -1.09 -17.00 13.53
C GLU A 101 -1.66 -18.39 13.18
N TYR A 102 -0.98 -19.18 12.33
CA TYR A 102 -1.54 -20.42 11.77
C TYR A 102 -0.79 -21.70 12.15
N GLY A 103 0.36 -21.62 12.80
CA GLY A 103 1.23 -22.78 13.10
C GLY A 103 1.86 -23.43 11.86
N ILE A 104 1.80 -22.75 10.70
CA ILE A 104 2.30 -23.26 9.42
C ILE A 104 3.66 -22.62 9.13
N LYS A 105 4.67 -23.46 8.93
CA LYS A 105 5.95 -23.01 8.40
C LYS A 105 5.86 -22.98 6.88
N ILE A 106 5.96 -21.79 6.30
CA ILE A 106 6.02 -21.63 4.82
C ILE A 106 7.37 -22.16 4.28
N TYR A 107 8.37 -22.35 5.16
CA TYR A 107 9.71 -22.80 4.78
C TYR A 107 10.33 -23.76 5.82
N ASN A 108 11.12 -24.73 5.31
CA ASN A 108 11.93 -25.65 6.08
C ASN A 108 13.40 -25.15 6.08
N SER A 109 13.76 -24.18 6.92
CA SER A 109 15.14 -24.08 7.39
C SER A 109 15.23 -24.43 8.85
N ASP A 110 16.34 -25.06 9.19
CA ASP A 110 16.79 -25.24 10.56
C ASP A 110 17.05 -23.88 11.26
N ASP A 111 17.23 -22.80 10.49
CA ASP A 111 17.43 -21.41 10.97
C ASP A 111 16.12 -20.63 11.15
N PHE A 112 15.04 -21.25 11.64
CA PHE A 112 13.87 -20.49 12.09
C PHE A 112 14.18 -19.86 13.46
N GLU A 113 15.04 -18.83 13.47
CA GLU A 113 15.16 -17.98 14.64
C GLU A 113 13.84 -17.22 14.80
N GLU A 114 13.15 -17.49 15.91
CA GLU A 114 11.95 -16.76 16.28
C GLU A 114 12.36 -15.31 16.57
N PHE A 115 12.24 -14.44 15.56
CA PHE A 115 12.46 -13.01 15.77
C PHE A 115 11.45 -12.49 16.79
N ASP A 116 11.94 -11.78 17.79
CA ASP A 116 11.09 -10.98 18.67
C ASP A 116 10.50 -9.83 17.85
N ILE A 117 9.34 -10.09 17.25
CA ILE A 117 8.59 -9.08 16.52
C ILE A 117 8.05 -8.10 17.55
N LYS A 118 8.80 -7.02 17.77
CA LYS A 118 8.30 -5.80 18.40
C LYS A 118 7.35 -5.11 17.44
N ASN A 119 6.14 -5.64 17.30
CA ASN A 119 5.05 -4.96 16.62
C ASN A 119 3.86 -4.81 17.58
N PRO A 120 3.74 -3.65 18.24
CA PRO A 120 2.61 -3.34 19.13
C PRO A 120 1.24 -3.51 18.47
N PHE A 121 1.15 -3.42 17.13
CA PHE A 121 -0.11 -3.52 16.42
C PHE A 121 -0.70 -4.93 16.37
N ILE A 122 0.14 -5.96 16.46
CA ILE A 122 -0.30 -7.36 16.29
C ILE A 122 -0.57 -8.02 17.64
N HIS A 123 0.13 -7.60 18.69
CA HIS A 123 0.15 -8.31 19.97
C HIS A 123 -0.33 -7.52 21.18
N THR A 124 -0.57 -6.20 21.07
CA THR A 124 -1.02 -5.39 22.22
C THR A 124 -2.31 -4.65 21.91
N GLU A 125 -3.42 -5.19 22.42
CA GLU A 125 -4.64 -4.42 22.63
C GLU A 125 -4.34 -3.25 23.58
N ASN A 126 -5.03 -2.10 23.41
CA ASN A 126 -4.90 -0.92 24.27
C ASN A 126 -3.54 -0.19 24.20
N THR A 127 -3.15 0.26 23.00
CA THR A 127 -2.01 1.18 22.80
C THR A 127 -2.45 2.47 22.12
N ILE A 128 -1.75 3.57 22.39
CA ILE A 128 -1.96 4.85 21.69
C ILE A 128 -1.85 4.69 20.16
N TYR A 129 -0.99 3.78 19.72
CA TYR A 129 -0.81 3.45 18.31
C TYR A 129 -2.05 2.79 17.72
N ARG A 130 -2.71 1.88 18.44
CA ARG A 130 -4.00 1.29 18.02
C ARG A 130 -5.09 2.35 17.92
N ALA A 131 -5.13 3.29 18.89
CA ALA A 131 -6.06 4.41 18.83
C ALA A 131 -5.85 5.27 17.57
N ILE A 132 -4.59 5.56 17.19
CA ILE A 132 -4.30 6.21 15.91
C ILE A 132 -4.72 5.32 14.73
N MET A 133 -4.32 4.05 14.73
CA MET A 133 -4.59 3.13 13.62
C MET A 133 -6.08 3.04 13.28
N TYR A 134 -6.98 3.10 14.27
CA TYR A 134 -8.44 3.07 14.03
C TYR A 134 -9.10 4.45 14.13
N ASN A 135 -8.32 5.54 14.19
CA ASN A 135 -8.79 6.91 14.35
C ASN A 135 -9.74 7.10 15.56
N ASN A 136 -9.49 6.37 16.65
CA ASN A 136 -10.26 6.46 17.89
C ASN A 136 -9.77 7.65 18.73
N LYS A 137 -10.35 8.82 18.48
CA LYS A 137 -9.98 10.07 19.16
C LYS A 137 -10.14 10.01 20.68
N GLU A 138 -11.21 9.40 21.18
CA GLU A 138 -11.50 9.37 22.63
C GLU A 138 -10.45 8.57 23.39
N GLU A 139 -10.14 7.37 22.90
CA GLU A 139 -9.08 6.53 23.45
C GLU A 139 -7.72 7.23 23.31
N PHE A 140 -7.44 7.85 22.16
CA PHE A 140 -6.22 8.62 21.95
C PHE A 140 -6.04 9.74 23.00
N ILE A 141 -7.08 10.53 23.26
CA ILE A 141 -7.05 11.60 24.28
C ILE A 141 -6.73 11.02 25.65
N SER A 142 -7.36 9.91 26.03
CA SER A 142 -7.11 9.25 27.32
C SER A 142 -5.64 8.83 27.52
N PHE A 143 -4.93 8.49 26.43
CA PHE A 143 -3.49 8.22 26.48
C PHE A 143 -2.68 9.50 26.66
N THR A 144 -3.09 10.60 26.05
CA THR A 144 -2.37 11.88 26.14
C THR A 144 -2.49 12.60 27.49
N GLU A 145 -3.46 12.18 28.32
CA GLU A 145 -3.70 12.73 29.66
C GLU A 145 -2.92 12.00 30.76
N ARG A 146 -2.22 10.91 30.45
CA ARG A 146 -1.39 10.16 31.40
C ARG A 146 -0.11 10.94 31.73
N GLU A 147 0.36 10.84 32.97
CA GLU A 147 1.56 11.55 33.43
C GLU A 147 2.81 11.17 32.64
N GLU A 148 2.90 9.92 32.17
CA GLU A 148 4.03 9.39 31.40
C GLU A 148 3.94 9.67 29.89
N PHE A 149 2.93 10.41 29.43
CA PHE A 149 2.77 10.71 28.00
C PHE A 149 3.88 11.62 27.48
N ASP A 150 4.69 11.09 26.57
CA ASP A 150 5.63 11.88 25.78
C ASP A 150 5.01 12.22 24.41
N LYS A 151 4.79 13.51 24.17
CA LYS A 151 4.30 14.04 22.88
C LYS A 151 5.29 13.84 21.72
N ASN A 152 6.58 13.68 22.03
CA ASN A 152 7.65 13.48 21.06
C ASN A 152 7.99 12.00 20.88
N GLN A 153 7.24 11.09 21.53
CA GLN A 153 7.46 9.66 21.38
C GLN A 153 7.37 9.25 19.91
N LYS A 154 8.19 8.28 19.54
CA LYS A 154 8.22 7.71 18.21
C LYS A 154 7.85 6.25 18.24
N PHE A 155 7.09 5.86 17.23
CA PHE A 155 6.80 4.47 16.95
C PHE A 155 7.94 3.85 16.16
N GLU A 156 8.55 2.80 16.72
CA GLU A 156 9.50 1.92 16.05
C GLU A 156 8.84 0.54 15.90
N GLY A 157 8.68 0.06 14.67
CA GLY A 157 8.12 -1.27 14.43
C GLY A 157 8.70 -1.90 13.17
N ASN A 158 9.04 -3.18 13.27
CA ASN A 158 9.79 -3.91 12.26
C ASN A 158 9.09 -4.00 10.89
N LEU A 159 7.76 -3.79 10.84
CA LEU A 159 6.98 -3.83 9.60
C LEU A 159 6.81 -2.46 8.93
N TYR A 160 7.25 -1.36 9.57
CA TYR A 160 7.26 -0.05 8.94
C TYR A 160 8.60 0.14 8.25
N THR A 161 8.55 0.30 6.94
CA THR A 161 9.75 0.17 6.09
C THR A 161 10.53 1.46 5.94
N TYR A 162 10.02 2.58 6.46
CA TYR A 162 10.72 3.86 6.55
C TYR A 162 9.92 4.82 7.45
N PRO A 163 10.56 5.74 8.21
CA PRO A 163 12.00 6.01 8.34
C PRO A 163 12.68 5.20 9.45
N PHE A 164 14.00 4.98 9.32
CA PHE A 164 14.85 4.28 10.31
C PHE A 164 14.81 4.88 11.73
N ASN A 165 14.37 6.13 11.86
CA ASN A 165 14.33 6.87 13.14
C ASN A 165 12.95 6.82 13.82
N GLY A 166 12.05 5.94 13.37
CA GLY A 166 10.68 5.83 13.86
C GLY A 166 9.75 6.95 13.39
N LEU A 167 8.45 6.73 13.53
CA LEU A 167 7.39 7.68 13.16
C LEU A 167 6.90 8.45 14.37
N SER A 168 6.82 9.78 14.28
CA SER A 168 6.08 10.56 15.28
C SER A 168 4.60 10.19 15.28
N LEU A 169 3.87 10.52 16.36
CA LEU A 169 2.42 10.30 16.43
C LEU A 169 1.67 10.99 15.29
N LEU A 170 2.13 12.17 14.84
CA LEU A 170 1.49 12.90 13.75
C LEU A 170 1.74 12.24 12.38
N GLU A 171 2.96 11.77 12.13
CA GLU A 171 3.30 11.01 10.92
C GLU A 171 2.54 9.68 10.89
N LEU A 172 2.37 9.03 12.04
CA LEU A 172 1.56 7.82 12.15
C LEU A 172 0.08 8.10 11.85
N CYS A 173 -0.46 9.26 12.26
CA CYS A 173 -1.80 9.67 11.86
C CYS A 173 -1.91 9.86 10.34
N CYS A 174 -0.87 10.38 9.69
CA CYS A 174 -0.83 10.54 8.24
C CYS A 174 -0.81 9.18 7.54
N TYR A 175 0.02 8.25 7.99
CA TYR A 175 0.10 6.88 7.47
C TYR A 175 -1.25 6.16 7.54
N HIS A 176 -1.97 6.27 8.66
CA HIS A 176 -3.24 5.57 8.88
C HIS A 176 -4.48 6.34 8.38
N GLY A 177 -4.32 7.59 7.92
CA GLY A 177 -5.45 8.45 7.58
C GLY A 177 -6.31 8.86 8.78
N ALA A 178 -5.71 8.90 9.99
CA ALA A 178 -6.38 9.14 11.27
C ALA A 178 -6.62 10.64 11.53
N VAL A 179 -7.61 11.20 10.83
CA VAL A 179 -7.83 12.65 10.77
C VAL A 179 -8.20 13.29 12.11
N ASP A 180 -8.90 12.57 12.98
CA ASP A 180 -9.34 13.12 14.26
C ASP A 180 -8.19 13.20 15.25
N CYS A 181 -7.36 12.15 15.31
CA CYS A 181 -6.12 12.15 16.08
C CYS A 181 -5.14 13.20 15.54
N PHE A 182 -5.00 13.32 14.20
CA PHE A 182 -4.18 14.33 13.55
C PHE A 182 -4.57 15.76 13.95
N LYS A 183 -5.87 16.10 13.84
CA LYS A 183 -6.40 17.42 14.22
C LYS A 183 -6.16 17.72 15.69
N PHE A 184 -6.33 16.73 16.56
CA PHE A 184 -6.09 16.89 17.97
C PHE A 184 -4.61 17.18 18.27
N LEU A 185 -3.67 16.44 17.67
CA LEU A 185 -2.24 16.69 17.81
C LEU A 185 -1.84 18.11 17.35
N ARG A 186 -2.35 18.54 16.19
CA ARG A 186 -2.13 19.91 15.67
C ARG A 186 -2.69 20.98 16.60
N THR A 187 -3.88 20.77 17.16
CA THR A 187 -4.55 21.78 18.00
C THR A 187 -3.97 21.84 19.41
N LYS A 188 -3.76 20.68 20.05
CA LYS A 188 -3.37 20.60 21.47
C LYS A 188 -1.86 20.77 21.67
N PHE A 189 -1.05 20.20 20.79
CA PHE A 189 0.40 20.14 20.96
C PHE A 189 1.18 20.97 19.93
N ASN A 190 0.48 21.55 18.94
CA ASN A 190 1.10 22.25 17.82
C ASN A 190 2.15 21.37 17.10
N SER A 191 1.90 20.06 17.02
CA SER A 191 2.82 19.09 16.42
C SER A 191 3.20 19.50 15.00
N GLU A 192 4.49 19.66 14.71
CA GLU A 192 4.96 20.17 13.41
C GLU A 192 4.57 19.26 12.24
N ILE A 193 4.08 19.84 11.15
CA ILE A 193 3.83 19.12 9.90
C ILE A 193 5.16 19.01 9.15
N THR A 194 5.72 17.80 9.13
CA THR A 194 6.98 17.49 8.46
C THR A 194 6.76 17.12 6.99
N GLN A 195 7.83 17.10 6.19
CA GLN A 195 7.76 16.55 4.83
C GLN A 195 7.31 15.08 4.84
N GLU A 196 7.64 14.32 5.89
CA GLU A 196 7.22 12.93 6.04
C GLU A 196 5.70 12.82 6.26
N CYS A 197 5.09 13.75 7.00
CA CYS A 197 3.63 13.86 7.11
C CYS A 197 2.99 13.99 5.71
N LEU A 198 3.53 14.88 4.86
CA LEU A 198 2.98 15.07 3.52
C LEU A 198 3.12 13.80 2.67
N LYS A 199 4.28 13.16 2.65
CA LYS A 199 4.48 11.89 1.94
C LYS A 199 3.47 10.84 2.40
N LEU A 200 3.41 10.58 3.71
CA LEU A 200 2.53 9.56 4.30
C LEU A 200 1.05 9.86 4.11
N SER A 201 0.66 11.14 3.98
CA SER A 201 -0.73 11.51 3.73
C SER A 201 -1.27 11.00 2.38
N PHE A 202 -0.41 10.86 1.36
CA PHE A 202 -0.78 10.23 0.08
C PHE A 202 -0.98 8.72 0.21
N LEU A 203 -0.22 8.08 1.11
CA LEU A 203 -0.38 6.66 1.41
C LEU A 203 -1.66 6.39 2.21
N GLY A 204 -1.87 7.15 3.29
CA GLY A 204 -3.03 6.99 4.18
C GLY A 204 -4.38 7.32 3.53
N GLY A 205 -4.38 7.97 2.36
CA GLY A 205 -5.58 8.09 1.54
C GLY A 205 -6.64 9.04 2.10
N ASN A 206 -6.28 9.94 3.02
CA ASN A 206 -7.21 10.92 3.61
C ASN A 206 -6.98 12.32 3.01
N PRO A 207 -7.87 12.81 2.12
CA PRO A 207 -7.68 14.10 1.45
C PRO A 207 -7.61 15.30 2.40
N GLU A 208 -8.24 15.23 3.57
CA GLU A 208 -8.22 16.33 4.55
C GLU A 208 -6.83 16.47 5.19
N ILE A 209 -6.21 15.36 5.59
CA ILE A 209 -4.84 15.36 6.11
C ILE A 209 -3.87 15.84 5.03
N MET A 210 -3.99 15.30 3.81
CA MET A 210 -3.15 15.69 2.68
C MET A 210 -3.25 17.19 2.38
N SER A 211 -4.48 17.72 2.29
CA SER A 211 -4.73 19.14 2.03
C SER A 211 -4.17 20.04 3.13
N GLU A 212 -4.23 19.62 4.39
CA GLU A 212 -3.61 20.36 5.49
C GLU A 212 -2.07 20.32 5.39
N CYS A 213 -1.48 19.18 5.04
CA CYS A 213 -0.03 19.04 4.88
C CYS A 213 0.53 19.93 3.75
N LEU A 214 -0.19 20.03 2.64
CA LEU A 214 0.18 20.86 1.48
C LEU A 214 0.22 22.37 1.78
N LYS A 215 -0.39 22.84 2.87
CA LYS A 215 -0.29 24.24 3.30
C LYS A 215 1.09 24.60 3.83
N TYR A 216 1.87 23.61 4.28
CA TYR A 216 3.17 23.80 4.93
C TYR A 216 4.33 23.21 4.14
N GLN A 217 4.06 22.18 3.33
CA GLN A 217 5.07 21.40 2.63
C GLN A 217 4.79 21.34 1.13
N LYS A 218 5.83 21.11 0.33
CA LYS A 218 5.71 20.94 -1.13
C LYS A 218 5.91 19.48 -1.53
N PRO A 219 5.12 18.94 -2.48
CA PRO A 219 5.34 17.59 -2.99
C PRO A 219 6.76 17.38 -3.52
N ASN A 220 7.27 16.17 -3.32
CA ASN A 220 8.51 15.67 -3.92
C ASN A 220 8.30 14.26 -4.48
N ASP A 221 9.29 13.67 -5.13
CA ASP A 221 9.17 12.37 -5.81
C ASP A 221 8.59 11.25 -4.91
N LYS A 222 8.85 11.30 -3.60
CA LYS A 222 8.28 10.34 -2.64
C LYS A 222 6.76 10.49 -2.46
N CYS A 223 6.20 11.69 -2.63
CA CYS A 223 4.76 11.88 -2.68
C CYS A 223 4.13 11.17 -3.89
N MET A 224 4.78 11.23 -5.06
CA MET A 224 4.33 10.50 -6.26
C MET A 224 4.44 8.98 -6.06
N GLU A 225 5.54 8.50 -5.49
CA GLU A 225 5.71 7.09 -5.13
C GLU A 225 4.58 6.60 -4.22
N TYR A 226 4.27 7.30 -3.13
CA TYR A 226 3.18 6.91 -2.22
C TYR A 226 1.78 7.07 -2.81
N ALA A 227 1.56 8.02 -3.74
CA ALA A 227 0.31 8.10 -4.49
C ALA A 227 0.14 6.88 -5.44
N ILE A 228 1.23 6.40 -6.06
CA ILE A 228 1.22 5.18 -6.86
C ILE A 228 0.97 3.96 -5.96
N ILE A 229 1.64 3.86 -4.82
CA ILE A 229 1.45 2.75 -3.86
C ILE A 229 0.03 2.70 -3.31
N SER A 230 -0.61 3.83 -3.05
CA SER A 230 -1.98 3.84 -2.52
C SER A 230 -3.04 3.41 -3.54
N HIS A 231 -2.63 3.15 -4.80
CA HIS A 231 -3.53 2.82 -5.90
C HIS A 231 -4.66 3.87 -6.05
N ASN A 232 -4.39 5.13 -5.69
CA ASN A 232 -5.35 6.22 -5.80
C ASN A 232 -5.00 7.09 -7.02
N ILE A 233 -5.70 6.84 -8.14
CA ILE A 233 -5.41 7.52 -9.40
C ILE A 233 -5.70 9.03 -9.34
N ASP A 234 -6.63 9.46 -8.48
CA ASP A 234 -6.93 10.88 -8.29
C ASP A 234 -5.72 11.60 -7.65
N PHE A 235 -5.00 10.94 -6.75
CA PHE A 235 -3.78 11.49 -6.15
C PHE A 235 -2.63 11.57 -7.16
N VAL A 236 -2.45 10.54 -7.97
CA VAL A 236 -1.41 10.52 -9.02
C VAL A 236 -1.67 11.62 -10.05
N THR A 237 -2.91 11.73 -10.54
CA THR A 237 -3.28 12.76 -11.52
C THR A 237 -3.26 14.16 -10.92
N PHE A 238 -3.62 14.33 -9.65
CA PHE A 238 -3.47 15.60 -8.93
C PHE A 238 -2.00 16.05 -8.89
N LEU A 239 -1.09 15.18 -8.46
CA LEU A 239 0.35 15.51 -8.42
C LEU A 239 0.91 15.82 -9.81
N MET A 240 0.51 15.05 -10.82
CA MET A 240 0.92 15.29 -12.20
C MET A 240 0.41 16.63 -12.74
N ASN A 241 -0.86 16.96 -12.53
CA ASN A 241 -1.47 18.14 -13.15
C ASN A 241 -1.17 19.45 -12.40
N GLU A 242 -1.24 19.41 -11.07
CA GLU A 242 -1.11 20.62 -10.24
C GLU A 242 0.35 20.96 -9.89
N TYR A 243 1.25 19.96 -9.94
CA TYR A 243 2.66 20.12 -9.59
C TYR A 243 3.64 19.75 -10.71
N ASP A 244 3.13 19.41 -11.91
CA ASP A 244 3.94 19.00 -13.08
C ASP A 244 4.91 17.86 -12.77
N MET A 245 4.51 16.96 -11.87
CA MET A 245 5.34 15.83 -11.46
C MET A 245 5.28 14.67 -12.45
N GLU A 246 6.44 14.13 -12.81
CA GLU A 246 6.53 12.98 -13.70
C GLU A 246 6.14 11.68 -12.97
N ILE A 247 5.31 10.85 -13.61
CA ILE A 247 4.99 9.50 -13.12
C ILE A 247 6.19 8.58 -13.40
N ASN A 248 6.75 8.02 -12.33
CA ASN A 248 7.84 7.05 -12.45
C ASN A 248 7.29 5.66 -12.80
N LEU A 249 7.49 5.24 -14.07
CA LEU A 249 7.07 3.92 -14.57
C LEU A 249 7.69 2.73 -13.82
N GLY A 250 8.86 2.91 -13.20
CA GLY A 250 9.46 1.91 -12.33
C GLY A 250 8.55 1.60 -11.14
N TYR A 251 8.10 2.63 -10.44
CA TYR A 251 7.17 2.48 -9.32
C TYR A 251 5.84 1.87 -9.76
N CYS A 252 5.29 2.27 -10.92
CA CYS A 252 4.10 1.62 -11.44
C CYS A 252 4.27 0.10 -11.57
N GLY A 253 5.41 -0.37 -12.06
CA GLY A 253 5.67 -1.81 -12.23
C GLY A 253 6.05 -2.55 -10.96
N ASP A 254 6.76 -1.89 -10.05
CA ASP A 254 7.11 -2.46 -8.75
C ASP A 254 5.83 -2.64 -7.90
N TYR A 255 4.91 -1.67 -7.94
CA TYR A 255 3.66 -1.70 -7.18
C TYR A 255 2.44 -2.23 -7.95
N LYS A 256 2.61 -2.74 -9.18
CA LYS A 256 1.52 -3.31 -10.00
C LYS A 256 0.38 -2.31 -10.29
N ASN A 257 0.67 -1.01 -10.24
CA ASN A 257 -0.27 0.05 -10.55
C ASN A 257 -0.28 0.34 -12.06
N LEU A 258 -0.95 -0.56 -12.80
CA LEU A 258 -1.10 -0.43 -14.25
C LEU A 258 -1.94 0.80 -14.64
N GLU A 259 -2.87 1.22 -13.80
CA GLU A 259 -3.70 2.40 -14.07
C GLU A 259 -2.86 3.68 -14.18
N SER A 260 -1.92 3.90 -13.24
CA SER A 260 -0.98 5.03 -13.29
C SER A 260 -0.03 4.95 -14.48
N PHE A 261 0.40 3.73 -14.85
CA PHE A 261 1.20 3.50 -16.05
C PHE A 261 0.43 3.93 -17.32
N LEU A 262 -0.85 3.59 -17.42
CA LEU A 262 -1.70 3.95 -18.55
C LEU A 262 -1.94 5.47 -18.61
N VAL A 263 -2.08 6.15 -17.48
CA VAL A 263 -2.15 7.62 -17.42
C VAL A 263 -0.87 8.26 -17.95
N TYR A 264 0.31 7.76 -17.56
CA TYR A 264 1.57 8.23 -18.13
C TYR A 264 1.61 8.06 -19.66
N PHE A 265 1.20 6.88 -20.14
CA PHE A 265 1.21 6.56 -21.57
C PHE A 265 0.29 7.48 -22.36
N ASP A 266 -0.94 7.70 -21.89
CA ASP A 266 -1.92 8.58 -22.52
C ASP A 266 -1.39 10.03 -22.60
N ARG A 267 -0.73 10.49 -21.54
CA ARG A 267 -0.22 11.86 -21.46
C ARG A 267 1.03 12.12 -22.31
N THR A 268 1.96 11.18 -22.34
CA THR A 268 3.28 11.38 -22.98
C THR A 268 3.38 10.79 -24.37
N ASN A 269 2.59 9.74 -24.65
CA ASN A 269 2.72 8.89 -25.83
C ASN A 269 4.15 8.35 -26.05
N ASP A 270 4.94 8.22 -24.96
CA ASP A 270 6.32 7.70 -25.01
C ASP A 270 6.33 6.17 -25.04
N VAL A 271 6.07 5.65 -26.24
CA VAL A 271 6.04 4.20 -26.51
C VAL A 271 7.35 3.52 -26.13
N ASN A 272 8.50 4.18 -26.34
CA ASN A 272 9.80 3.56 -26.11
C ASN A 272 10.05 3.32 -24.62
N LYS A 273 9.80 4.33 -23.78
CA LYS A 273 9.96 4.20 -22.33
C LYS A 273 8.95 3.21 -21.74
N CYS A 274 7.72 3.20 -22.26
CA CYS A 274 6.72 2.21 -21.87
C CYS A 274 7.11 0.78 -22.26
N LEU A 275 7.71 0.57 -23.44
CA LEU A 275 8.19 -0.76 -23.85
C LEU A 275 9.37 -1.23 -22.98
N GLU A 276 10.30 -0.35 -22.63
CA GLU A 276 11.43 -0.67 -21.75
C GLU A 276 10.96 -1.10 -20.35
N ARG A 277 10.01 -0.36 -19.77
CA ARG A 277 9.58 -0.53 -18.37
C ARG A 277 8.36 -1.43 -18.17
N GLY A 278 7.56 -1.64 -19.21
CA GLY A 278 6.31 -2.41 -19.15
C GLY A 278 6.51 -3.91 -18.85
N SER A 279 7.71 -4.45 -19.09
CA SER A 279 8.04 -5.87 -18.83
C SER A 279 7.78 -6.29 -17.36
N LYS A 280 7.87 -5.36 -16.39
CA LYS A 280 7.59 -5.60 -14.97
C LYS A 280 6.09 -5.70 -14.62
N LEU A 281 5.19 -5.21 -15.49
CA LEU A 281 3.72 -5.20 -15.31
C LEU A 281 3.02 -6.40 -15.97
N LEU A 282 3.79 -7.37 -16.48
CA LEU A 282 3.44 -8.53 -17.33
C LEU A 282 3.68 -8.28 -18.82
N PHE A 283 3.79 -9.39 -19.56
CA PHE A 283 3.87 -9.51 -21.03
C PHE A 283 2.72 -8.79 -21.72
N VAL A 284 2.71 -7.46 -21.67
CA VAL A 284 1.90 -6.64 -22.56
C VAL A 284 2.54 -6.83 -23.92
N THR A 285 1.99 -7.74 -24.71
CA THR A 285 2.04 -7.56 -26.16
C THR A 285 1.30 -6.26 -26.40
N PHE A 286 2.04 -5.14 -26.43
CA PHE A 286 1.49 -3.90 -26.94
C PHE A 286 1.02 -4.25 -28.35
N PRO A 287 -0.27 -4.11 -28.67
CA PRO A 287 -0.72 -4.32 -30.03
C PRO A 287 0.12 -3.40 -30.90
N GLN A 288 0.82 -3.95 -31.89
CA GLN A 288 1.52 -3.14 -32.90
C GLN A 288 0.59 -2.12 -33.58
N GLU A 289 -0.72 -2.26 -33.37
CA GLU A 289 -1.81 -1.37 -33.77
C GLU A 289 -1.75 0.05 -33.17
N TYR A 290 -0.96 0.29 -32.11
CA TYR A 290 -0.75 1.64 -31.54
C TYR A 290 0.48 2.37 -32.08
N LYS A 291 1.28 1.75 -32.97
CA LYS A 291 2.30 2.50 -33.73
C LYS A 291 1.61 3.48 -34.68
N GLY A 292 1.56 4.75 -34.30
CA GLY A 292 1.23 5.85 -35.21
C GLY A 292 -0.23 6.31 -35.23
N LYS A 293 -1.11 5.82 -34.35
CA LYS A 293 -2.45 6.40 -34.19
C LYS A 293 -2.41 7.49 -33.10
N LYS A 294 -2.45 8.76 -33.51
CA LYS A 294 -2.99 9.80 -32.63
C LYS A 294 -4.44 9.42 -32.34
N LEU A 295 -4.78 9.25 -31.07
CA LEU A 295 -6.18 9.17 -30.65
C LEU A 295 -6.81 10.53 -30.99
N SER A 296 -7.60 10.57 -32.07
CA SER A 296 -8.31 11.77 -32.49
C SER A 296 -9.58 11.89 -31.67
N TYR A 297 -9.68 12.97 -30.91
CA TYR A 297 -10.90 13.36 -30.21
C TYR A 297 -11.87 13.98 -31.21
N SER A 298 -13.08 13.44 -31.28
CA SER A 298 -14.29 14.15 -31.74
C SER A 298 -15.36 14.01 -30.66
#